data_AF-A0A9K3I482-F1
#
_entry.id   AF-A0A9K3I482-F1
#
_cell.length_a   1.000
_cell.length_b   1.000
_cell.length_c   1.000
_cell.angle_alpha   90.00
_cell.angle_beta   90.00
_cell.angle_gamma   90.00
#
_symmetry.space_group_name_H-M   'P 1'
#
loop_
_entity.id
_entity.type
_entity.pdbx_description
1 polymer ?
#
loop_
_entity_poly.entity_id
_entity_poly.type
_entity_poly.pdbx_seq_one_letter_code
_entity_poly.pdbx_strand_id
1 'polypeptide(L)'
;MFVVRAEITSFKVRVEELKKSKVDYKDNYEEAKFHHERVKVLKKLKDETVEEARKVNQAALNVAQENYAEVQSIVEPLITDLGWMQHSGIANSILNAMELDKVVVARAAGHRARYVECVAHVEEALHQQFGTHHCSVSDGAEEGSIKAEENYDNLSLPIWT
;
A
#
# COMPACT_ATOMS: atom_id res chain seq x y z
N MET A 1 96.73 24.98 -33.19
CA MET A 1 96.02 25.93 -32.31
C MET A 1 94.54 26.16 -32.72
N PHE A 2 94.19 26.15 -34.01
CA PHE A 2 92.82 26.39 -34.48
C PHE A 2 91.79 25.29 -34.12
N VAL A 3 92.16 24.01 -34.21
CA VAL A 3 91.28 22.87 -33.92
C VAL A 3 90.79 22.88 -32.46
N VAL A 4 91.72 23.03 -31.52
CA VAL A 4 91.41 23.11 -30.07
C VAL A 4 90.45 24.28 -29.75
N ARG A 5 90.58 25.41 -30.44
CA ARG A 5 89.71 26.57 -30.22
C ARG A 5 88.28 26.35 -30.74
N ALA A 6 88.14 25.59 -31.84
CA ALA A 6 86.84 25.20 -32.37
C ALA A 6 86.14 24.21 -31.42
N GLU A 7 86.88 23.22 -30.90
CA GLU A 7 86.38 22.25 -29.92
C GLU A 7 85.94 22.92 -28.62
N ILE A 8 86.73 23.85 -28.08
CA ILE A 8 86.36 24.63 -26.87
C ILE A 8 85.05 25.40 -27.09
N THR A 9 84.87 26.01 -28.26
CA THR A 9 83.64 26.74 -28.58
C THR A 9 82.44 25.80 -28.68
N SER A 10 82.61 24.65 -29.33
CA SER A 10 81.57 23.62 -29.42
C SER A 10 81.16 23.09 -28.03
N PHE A 11 82.13 22.81 -27.16
CA PHE A 11 81.84 22.37 -25.79
C PHE A 11 81.10 23.44 -24.99
N LYS A 12 81.43 24.72 -25.14
CA LYS A 12 80.69 25.80 -24.46
C LYS A 12 79.22 25.85 -24.87
N VAL A 13 78.94 25.74 -26.17
CA VAL A 13 77.56 25.72 -26.68
C VAL A 13 76.79 24.53 -26.08
N ARG A 14 77.38 23.33 -26.13
CA ARG A 14 76.76 22.12 -25.59
C ARG A 14 76.52 22.19 -24.08
N VAL A 15 77.40 22.86 -23.33
CA VAL A 15 77.19 23.11 -21.89
C VAL A 15 75.98 23.99 -21.65
N GLU A 16 75.78 25.05 -22.42
CA GLU A 16 74.60 25.91 -22.28
C GLU A 16 73.31 25.20 -22.70
N GLU A 17 73.34 24.40 -23.76
CA GLU A 17 72.20 23.55 -24.17
C GLU A 17 71.84 22.54 -23.07
N LEU A 18 72.83 21.87 -22.49
CA LEU A 18 72.62 20.92 -21.40
C LEU A 18 72.10 21.59 -20.13
N LYS A 19 72.55 22.82 -19.82
CA LYS A 19 72.00 23.60 -18.69
C LYS A 19 70.54 23.91 -18.89
N LYS A 20 70.16 24.37 -20.09
CA LYS A 20 68.76 24.68 -20.42
C LYS A 20 67.89 23.42 -20.34
N SER A 21 68.34 22.35 -21.01
CA SER A 21 67.66 21.06 -20.99
C SER A 21 67.48 20.51 -19.57
N LYS A 22 68.49 20.65 -18.69
CA LYS A 22 68.37 20.23 -17.28
C LYS A 22 67.27 20.98 -16.52
N VAL A 23 67.12 22.28 -16.77
CA VAL A 23 66.04 23.09 -16.16
C VAL A 23 64.69 22.61 -16.68
N ASP A 24 64.54 22.48 -18.00
CA ASP A 24 63.30 22.03 -18.62
C ASP A 24 62.88 20.62 -18.12
N TYR A 25 63.84 19.70 -17.99
CA TYR A 25 63.58 18.37 -17.42
C TYR A 25 63.12 18.43 -15.96
N LYS A 26 63.70 19.33 -15.16
CA LYS A 26 63.32 19.49 -13.75
C LYS A 26 61.91 20.03 -13.63
N ASP A 27 61.56 21.04 -14.44
CA ASP A 27 60.23 21.66 -14.41
C ASP A 27 59.16 20.65 -14.85
N ASN A 28 59.40 19.92 -15.95
CA ASN A 28 58.51 18.85 -16.42
C ASN A 28 58.35 17.73 -15.39
N TYR A 29 59.42 17.38 -14.66
CA TYR A 29 59.36 16.36 -13.62
C TYR A 29 58.46 16.78 -12.44
N GLU A 30 58.60 18.02 -11.97
CA GLU A 30 57.78 18.53 -10.87
C GLU A 30 56.31 18.70 -11.30
N GLU A 31 56.06 19.13 -12.53
CA GLU A 31 54.71 19.18 -13.10
C GLU A 31 54.08 17.78 -13.17
N ALA A 32 54.79 16.79 -13.72
CA ALA A 32 54.29 15.41 -13.79
C ALA A 32 54.00 14.82 -12.40
N LYS A 33 54.85 15.11 -11.41
CA LYS A 33 54.65 14.70 -10.02
C LYS A 33 53.40 15.35 -9.41
N PHE A 34 53.18 16.63 -9.66
CA PHE A 34 51.98 17.33 -9.21
C PHE A 34 50.71 16.75 -9.86
N HIS A 35 50.74 16.48 -11.17
CA HIS A 35 49.64 15.82 -11.86
C HIS A 35 49.35 14.44 -11.29
N HIS A 36 50.37 13.64 -11.01
CA HIS A 36 50.21 12.32 -10.40
C HIS A 36 49.48 12.40 -9.05
N GLU A 37 49.88 13.33 -8.17
CA GLU A 37 49.24 13.46 -6.85
C GLU A 37 47.79 13.95 -6.98
N ARG A 38 47.50 14.85 -7.92
CA ARG A 38 46.12 15.28 -8.22
C ARG A 38 45.25 14.12 -8.71
N VAL A 39 45.76 13.31 -9.64
CA VAL A 39 45.04 12.13 -10.15
C VAL A 39 44.74 11.15 -9.02
N LYS A 40 45.69 10.93 -8.11
CA LYS A 40 45.52 10.07 -6.95
C LYS A 40 44.46 10.57 -5.98
N VAL A 41 44.40 11.88 -5.72
CA VAL A 41 43.34 12.49 -4.90
C VAL A 41 41.97 12.35 -5.58
N LEU A 42 41.88 12.66 -6.87
CA LEU A 42 40.64 12.52 -7.64
C LEU A 42 40.13 11.08 -7.65
N LYS A 43 41.03 10.09 -7.75
CA LYS A 43 40.66 8.69 -7.68
C LYS A 43 40.03 8.33 -6.32
N LYS A 44 40.66 8.76 -5.22
CA LYS A 44 40.10 8.54 -3.87
C LYS A 44 38.72 9.16 -3.70
N LEU A 45 38.57 10.43 -4.10
CA LEU A 45 37.28 11.12 -4.05
C LEU A 45 36.21 10.40 -4.89
N LYS A 46 36.59 9.90 -6.07
CA LYS A 46 35.68 9.11 -6.91
C LYS A 46 35.26 7.81 -6.21
N ASP A 47 36.20 7.08 -5.63
CA ASP A 47 35.94 5.82 -4.95
C ASP A 47 35.03 6.05 -3.71
N GLU A 48 35.28 7.11 -2.94
CA GLU A 48 34.43 7.53 -1.81
C GLU A 48 33.02 7.92 -2.28
N THR A 49 32.91 8.68 -3.38
CA THR A 49 31.61 9.09 -3.94
C THR A 49 30.80 7.89 -4.41
N VAL A 50 31.44 6.92 -5.07
CA VAL A 50 30.79 5.68 -5.52
C VAL A 50 30.29 4.88 -4.32
N GLU A 51 31.08 4.79 -3.26
CA GLU A 51 30.71 4.05 -2.06
C GLU A 51 29.55 4.73 -1.30
N GLU A 52 29.55 6.05 -1.18
CA GLU A 52 28.42 6.77 -0.59
C GLU A 52 27.14 6.63 -1.42
N ALA A 53 27.24 6.72 -2.75
CA ALA A 53 26.10 6.46 -3.64
C ALA A 53 25.56 5.04 -3.47
N ARG A 54 26.45 4.05 -3.31
CA ARG A 54 26.07 2.66 -3.04
C ARG A 54 25.31 2.52 -1.72
N LYS A 55 25.79 3.15 -0.63
CA LYS A 55 25.13 3.12 0.68
C LYS A 55 23.75 3.77 0.63
N VAL A 56 23.65 4.95 0.01
CA VAL A 56 22.37 5.67 -0.13
C VAL A 56 21.36 4.84 -0.93
N ASN A 57 21.78 4.25 -2.05
CA ASN A 57 20.91 3.39 -2.86
C ASN A 57 20.46 2.15 -2.08
N GLN A 58 21.36 1.53 -1.31
CA GLN A 58 20.98 0.37 -0.49
C GLN A 58 19.98 0.75 0.61
N ALA A 59 20.17 1.88 1.27
CA ALA A 59 19.23 2.38 2.28
C ALA A 59 17.85 2.68 1.67
N ALA A 60 17.82 3.36 0.51
CA ALA A 60 16.58 3.65 -0.19
C ALA A 60 15.84 2.38 -0.63
N LEU A 61 16.58 1.36 -1.09
CA LEU A 61 16.01 0.06 -1.45
C LEU A 61 15.38 -0.64 -0.24
N ASN A 62 16.09 -0.66 0.90
CA ASN A 62 15.57 -1.27 2.12
C ASN A 62 14.27 -0.59 2.58
N VAL A 63 14.22 0.74 2.59
CA VAL A 63 13.01 1.50 2.94
C VAL A 63 11.86 1.18 1.97
N ALA A 64 12.13 1.10 0.67
CA ALA A 64 11.10 0.75 -0.31
C ALA A 64 10.56 -0.68 -0.09
N GLN A 65 11.43 -1.63 0.27
CA GLN A 65 11.05 -3.00 0.57
C GLN A 65 10.22 -3.11 1.86
N GLU A 66 10.61 -2.40 2.91
CA GLU A 66 9.86 -2.34 4.17
C GLU A 66 8.46 -1.75 3.96
N ASN A 67 8.37 -0.61 3.25
CA ASN A 67 7.08 0.01 2.92
C ASN A 67 6.19 -0.92 2.09
N TYR A 68 6.78 -1.64 1.13
CA TYR A 68 6.02 -2.60 0.32
C TYR A 68 5.47 -3.75 1.19
N ALA A 69 6.30 -4.30 2.08
CA ALA A 69 5.88 -5.35 3.01
C ALA A 69 4.77 -4.88 3.95
N GLU A 70 4.87 -3.65 4.47
CA GLU A 70 3.84 -3.03 5.31
C GLU A 70 2.52 -2.87 4.54
N VAL A 71 2.56 -2.28 3.34
CA VAL A 71 1.37 -2.13 2.49
C VAL A 71 0.75 -3.48 2.16
N GLN A 72 1.57 -4.48 1.81
CA GLN A 72 1.10 -5.82 1.52
C GLN A 72 0.39 -6.44 2.73
N SER A 73 0.93 -6.26 3.94
CA SER A 73 0.31 -6.76 5.18
C SER A 73 -1.07 -6.14 5.48
N ILE A 74 -1.33 -4.93 4.97
CA ILE A 74 -2.63 -4.25 5.09
C ILE A 74 -3.58 -4.68 3.96
N VAL A 75 -3.07 -4.79 2.73
CA VAL A 75 -3.89 -5.08 1.55
C VAL A 75 -4.38 -6.51 1.51
N GLU A 76 -3.59 -7.50 1.93
CA GLU A 76 -3.97 -8.92 1.91
C GLU A 76 -5.22 -9.24 2.75
N PRO A 77 -5.33 -8.79 4.02
CA PRO A 77 -6.57 -8.93 4.79
C PRO A 77 -7.76 -8.25 4.13
N LEU A 78 -7.60 -7.03 3.59
CA LEU A 78 -8.69 -6.31 2.94
C LEU A 78 -9.20 -7.00 1.68
N ILE A 79 -8.31 -7.60 0.88
CA ILE A 79 -8.71 -8.44 -0.27
C ILE A 79 -9.49 -9.66 0.21
N THR A 80 -9.05 -10.29 1.30
CA THR A 80 -9.72 -11.45 1.89
C THR A 80 -11.11 -11.08 2.41
N ASP A 81 -11.23 -9.98 3.16
CA ASP A 81 -12.49 -9.46 3.68
C ASP A 81 -13.45 -9.08 2.55
N LEU A 82 -12.94 -8.40 1.51
CA LEU A 82 -13.73 -8.06 0.33
C LEU A 82 -14.26 -9.32 -0.37
N GLY A 83 -13.41 -10.33 -0.53
CA GLY A 83 -13.81 -11.63 -1.08
C GLY A 83 -14.90 -12.30 -0.26
N TRP A 84 -14.77 -12.29 1.08
CA TRP A 84 -15.79 -12.84 1.97
C TRP A 84 -17.11 -12.06 1.91
N MET A 85 -17.07 -10.73 1.84
CA MET A 85 -18.26 -9.89 1.70
C MET A 85 -18.98 -10.10 0.36
N GLN A 86 -18.23 -10.31 -0.73
CA GLN A 86 -18.80 -10.65 -2.04
C GLN A 86 -19.49 -12.02 -2.03
N HIS A 87 -18.90 -13.03 -1.35
CA HIS A 87 -19.47 -14.39 -1.29
C HIS A 87 -20.63 -14.54 -0.29
N SER A 88 -20.59 -13.81 0.83
CA SER A 88 -21.61 -13.91 1.89
C SER A 88 -22.92 -13.18 1.57
N GLY A 89 -23.00 -12.43 0.47
CA GLY A 89 -24.21 -11.70 0.07
C GLY A 89 -24.58 -10.53 1.00
N ILE A 90 -23.77 -10.22 2.01
CA ILE A 90 -24.01 -9.14 2.98
C ILE A 90 -24.05 -7.78 2.28
N ALA A 91 -23.26 -7.59 1.22
CA ALA A 91 -23.35 -6.39 0.39
C ALA A 91 -24.74 -6.21 -0.23
N ASN A 92 -25.36 -7.30 -0.73
CA ASN A 92 -26.72 -7.27 -1.25
C ASN A 92 -27.78 -7.12 -0.14
N SER A 93 -27.55 -7.70 1.05
CA SER A 93 -28.47 -7.57 2.18
C SER A 93 -28.47 -6.17 2.82
N ILE A 94 -27.33 -5.47 2.84
CA ILE A 94 -27.23 -4.08 3.35
C ILE A 94 -27.80 -3.10 2.32
N LEU A 95 -27.59 -3.36 1.02
CA LEU A 95 -28.13 -2.52 -0.06
C LEU A 95 -29.63 -2.75 -0.32
N ASN A 96 -30.18 -3.91 0.06
CA ASN A 96 -31.61 -4.17 0.02
C ASN A 96 -32.31 -3.81 1.34
N ALA A 97 -32.12 -2.59 1.82
CA ALA A 97 -32.80 -2.07 3.01
C ALA A 97 -34.34 -2.26 2.95
N MET A 98 -34.92 -2.18 1.75
CA MET A 98 -36.36 -2.43 1.53
C MET A 98 -36.76 -3.89 1.77
N GLU A 99 -35.91 -4.87 1.42
CA GLU A 99 -36.21 -6.28 1.71
C GLU A 99 -36.01 -6.61 3.19
N LEU A 100 -35.03 -5.95 3.84
CA LEU A 100 -34.85 -6.06 5.29
C LEU A 100 -36.04 -5.48 6.05
N ASP A 101 -36.54 -4.32 5.65
CA ASP A 101 -37.75 -3.70 6.22
C ASP A 101 -38.98 -4.61 6.04
N LYS A 102 -39.15 -5.24 4.87
CA LYS A 102 -40.23 -6.23 4.63
C LYS A 102 -40.14 -7.44 5.55
N VAL A 103 -38.94 -7.99 5.76
CA VAL A 103 -38.71 -9.13 6.65
C VAL A 103 -38.99 -8.76 8.11
N VAL A 104 -38.59 -7.56 8.54
CA VAL A 104 -38.86 -7.06 9.90
C VAL A 104 -40.36 -6.87 10.13
N VAL A 105 -41.08 -6.31 9.15
CA VAL A 105 -42.54 -6.15 9.20
C VAL A 105 -43.26 -7.50 9.24
N ALA A 106 -42.88 -8.45 8.39
CA ALA A 106 -43.48 -9.78 8.37
C ALA A 106 -43.23 -10.57 9.67
N ARG A 107 -42.03 -10.43 10.25
CA ARG A 107 -41.74 -11.01 11.57
C ARG A 107 -42.65 -10.42 12.65
N ALA A 108 -42.83 -9.11 12.67
CA ALA A 108 -43.73 -8.45 13.62
C ALA A 108 -45.18 -8.94 13.47
N ALA A 109 -45.69 -9.04 12.24
CA ALA A 109 -47.02 -9.57 11.96
C ALA A 109 -47.19 -11.03 12.39
N GLY A 110 -46.21 -11.90 12.10
CA GLY A 110 -46.24 -13.30 12.54
C GLY A 110 -46.22 -13.46 14.06
N HIS A 111 -45.48 -12.60 14.78
CA HIS A 111 -45.51 -12.58 16.25
C HIS A 111 -46.90 -12.18 16.78
N ARG A 112 -47.57 -11.21 16.15
CA ARG A 112 -48.92 -10.78 16.53
C ARG A 112 -49.97 -11.85 16.23
N ALA A 113 -49.93 -12.47 15.05
CA ALA A 113 -50.85 -13.55 14.67
C ALA A 113 -50.82 -14.71 15.67
N ARG A 114 -49.62 -15.19 16.04
CA ARG A 114 -49.47 -16.24 17.07
C ARG A 114 -49.92 -15.80 18.45
N TYR A 115 -49.72 -14.53 18.81
CA TYR A 115 -50.21 -14.00 20.08
C TYR A 115 -51.74 -14.02 20.12
N VAL A 116 -52.40 -13.59 19.05
CA VAL A 116 -53.87 -13.62 18.92
C VAL A 116 -54.40 -15.05 18.99
N GLU A 117 -53.76 -16.00 18.28
CA GLU A 117 -54.12 -17.42 18.32
C GLU A 117 -53.98 -18.01 19.74
N CYS A 118 -52.87 -17.72 20.42
CA CYS A 118 -52.63 -18.17 21.79
C CYS A 118 -53.66 -17.57 22.77
N VAL A 119 -53.95 -16.27 22.64
CA VAL A 119 -54.97 -15.61 23.45
C VAL A 119 -56.34 -16.25 23.21
N ALA A 120 -56.74 -16.50 21.96
CA ALA A 120 -58.02 -17.13 21.65
C ALA A 120 -58.19 -18.50 22.33
N HIS A 121 -57.14 -19.33 22.33
CA HIS A 121 -57.17 -20.62 23.06
C HIS A 121 -57.27 -20.45 24.58
N VAL A 122 -56.61 -19.45 25.14
CA VAL A 122 -56.69 -19.16 26.59
C VAL A 122 -58.05 -18.59 26.96
N GLU A 123 -58.63 -17.72 26.13
CA GLU A 123 -59.98 -17.18 26.31
C GLU A 123 -61.04 -18.28 26.24
N GLU A 124 -60.89 -19.22 25.30
CA GLU A 124 -61.76 -20.38 25.16
C GLU A 124 -61.67 -21.30 26.40
N ALA A 125 -60.44 -21.56 26.89
CA ALA A 125 -60.21 -22.43 28.04
C ALA A 125 -60.63 -21.81 29.39
N LEU A 126 -60.55 -20.48 29.53
CA LEU A 126 -60.82 -19.76 30.78
C LEU A 126 -62.17 -19.04 30.80
N HIS A 127 -62.90 -19.01 29.69
CA HIS A 127 -64.14 -18.25 29.49
C HIS A 127 -64.02 -16.77 29.90
N GLN A 128 -62.84 -16.18 29.72
CA GLN A 128 -62.53 -14.81 30.08
C GLN A 128 -61.86 -14.14 28.88
N GLN A 129 -62.32 -12.94 28.52
CA GLN A 129 -61.73 -12.16 27.43
C GLN A 129 -60.46 -11.42 27.88
N PHE A 130 -59.42 -11.46 27.04
CA PHE A 130 -58.16 -10.77 27.17
C PHE A 130 -57.95 -9.85 25.95
N GLY A 131 -57.83 -8.54 26.19
CA GLY A 131 -57.58 -7.59 25.11
C GLY A 131 -56.16 -7.69 24.53
N THR A 132 -55.97 -7.17 23.32
CA THR A 132 -54.67 -7.09 22.63
C THR A 132 -53.68 -6.08 23.24
N HIS A 133 -54.08 -5.35 24.29
CA HIS A 133 -53.27 -4.35 24.98
C HIS A 133 -51.95 -4.85 25.60
N HIS A 134 -51.78 -6.16 25.76
CA HIS A 134 -50.53 -6.78 26.22
C HIS A 134 -49.66 -7.30 25.07
N CYS A 135 -50.13 -7.22 23.82
CA CYS A 135 -49.31 -7.48 22.64
C CYS A 135 -48.34 -6.30 22.47
N SER A 136 -47.04 -6.57 22.51
CA SER A 136 -46.01 -5.55 22.26
C SER A 136 -45.92 -5.10 20.80
N VAL A 137 -46.73 -5.69 19.91
CA VAL A 137 -46.78 -5.39 18.48
C VAL A 137 -48.10 -4.68 18.17
N SER A 138 -48.02 -3.55 17.48
CA SER A 138 -49.19 -2.72 17.13
C SER A 138 -50.00 -3.28 15.96
N ASP A 139 -51.23 -2.80 15.82
CA ASP A 139 -52.16 -3.20 14.76
C ASP A 139 -51.64 -2.89 13.34
N GLY A 140 -50.80 -1.85 13.20
CA GLY A 140 -50.18 -1.46 11.93
C GLY A 140 -49.17 -2.48 11.36
N ALA A 141 -48.71 -3.45 12.15
CA ALA A 141 -47.81 -4.50 11.68
C ALA A 141 -48.51 -5.45 10.69
N GLU A 142 -49.81 -5.68 10.84
CA GLU A 142 -50.59 -6.59 10.00
C GLU A 142 -50.95 -5.95 8.65
N GLU A 143 -51.33 -4.66 8.64
CA GLU A 143 -51.49 -3.87 7.40
C GLU A 143 -50.18 -3.76 6.61
N GLY A 144 -49.05 -3.63 7.30
CA GLY A 144 -47.73 -3.64 6.70
C GLY A 144 -47.35 -5.00 6.09
N SER A 145 -47.81 -6.10 6.70
CA SER A 145 -47.54 -7.47 6.24
C SER A 145 -48.35 -7.85 5.01
N ILE A 146 -49.63 -7.46 4.92
CA ILE A 146 -50.46 -7.73 3.74
C ILE A 146 -49.87 -7.02 2.50
N LYS A 147 -49.38 -5.78 2.65
CA LYS A 147 -48.62 -5.07 1.60
C LYS A 147 -47.27 -5.72 1.26
N ALA A 148 -46.68 -6.46 2.20
CA ALA A 148 -45.45 -7.21 1.97
C ALA A 148 -45.73 -8.58 1.30
N GLU A 149 -46.86 -9.25 1.61
CA GLU A 149 -47.35 -10.50 0.99
C GLU A 149 -47.50 -10.40 -0.52
N GLU A 150 -48.07 -9.30 -1.04
CA GLU A 150 -48.13 -9.08 -2.49
C GLU A 150 -46.74 -8.98 -3.16
N ASN A 151 -45.69 -8.69 -2.38
CA ASN A 151 -44.30 -8.68 -2.85
C ASN A 151 -43.57 -10.02 -2.61
N TYR A 152 -44.08 -10.90 -1.74
CA TYR A 152 -43.45 -12.18 -1.36
C TYR A 152 -43.59 -13.26 -2.45
N ASP A 153 -44.66 -13.24 -3.26
CA ASP A 153 -44.83 -14.17 -4.40
C ASP A 153 -43.69 -14.11 -5.42
N ASN A 154 -42.90 -13.03 -5.39
CA ASN A 154 -41.78 -12.79 -6.30
C ASN A 154 -40.41 -13.07 -5.63
N LEU A 155 -40.38 -13.39 -4.33
CA LEU A 155 -39.15 -13.53 -3.56
C LEU A 155 -38.73 -15.01 -3.49
N SER A 156 -37.93 -15.44 -4.45
CA SER A 156 -37.28 -16.76 -4.40
C SER A 156 -36.13 -16.74 -3.39
N LEU A 157 -36.39 -17.13 -2.15
CA LEU A 157 -35.32 -17.31 -1.16
C LEU A 157 -34.56 -18.62 -1.46
N PRO A 158 -33.24 -18.59 -1.64
CA PRO A 158 -32.47 -19.82 -1.81
C PRO A 158 -32.52 -20.63 -0.52
N ILE A 159 -33.01 -21.87 -0.61
CA ILE A 159 -32.91 -22.86 0.46
C ILE A 159 -31.51 -23.46 0.37
N TRP A 160 -30.67 -23.16 1.36
CA TRP A 160 -29.35 -23.79 1.49
C TRP A 160 -29.49 -25.06 2.33
N THR A 161 -29.34 -26.22 1.71
CA THR A 161 -29.08 -27.53 2.35
C THR A 161 -27.59 -27.81 2.39
#